data_AF-A0A0K8RAI8-F1
#
_entry.id   AF-A0A0K8RAI8-F1
#
_cell.length_a   1.000
_cell.length_b   1.000
_cell.length_c   1.000
_cell.angle_alpha   90.00
_cell.angle_beta   90.00
_cell.angle_gamma   90.00
#
_symmetry.space_group_name_H-M   'P 1'
#
loop_
_entity.id
_entity.type
_entity.pdbx_description
1 polymer ?
#
loop_
_entity_poly.entity_id
_entity_poly.type
_entity_poly.pdbx_seq_one_letter_code
_entity_poly.pdbx_strand_id
1 'polypeptide(L)'
;MAAAHSALVESCGNYLFVDTHGERVFDFFLEKNMLSFFLKIMKQKCGRYVCIQLLQTLNILFENIRNETSLYYLLSNNHVNSIIVHKFDFSDEEVMAYYISFLKTLSLKLNNHTIHFFYNEPTSDQVFSPRDMLPSLV
;
A
#
# COMPACT_ATOMS: atom_id res chain seq x y z
N MET A 1 4.80 15.01 17.25
CA MET A 1 5.07 13.79 16.46
C MET A 1 3.83 13.37 15.66
N ALA A 2 2.76 12.84 16.27
CA ALA A 2 1.55 12.39 15.55
C ALA A 2 0.99 13.40 14.52
N ALA A 3 0.83 14.68 14.89
CA ALA A 3 0.35 15.72 13.97
C ALA A 3 1.25 15.96 12.73
N ALA A 4 2.56 15.67 12.81
CA ALA A 4 3.44 15.75 11.66
C ALA A 4 3.27 14.53 10.73
N HIS A 5 2.93 13.36 11.28
CA HIS A 5 2.54 12.19 10.47
C HIS A 5 1.17 12.42 9.82
N SER A 6 0.19 13.02 10.53
CA SER A 6 -1.08 13.48 9.95
C SER A 6 -0.85 14.35 8.72
N ALA A 7 -0.14 15.49 8.88
CA ALA A 7 0.08 16.45 7.81
C ALA A 7 0.89 15.88 6.63
N LEU A 8 1.82 14.95 6.88
CA LEU A 8 2.54 14.25 5.80
C LEU A 8 1.62 13.33 4.99
N VAL A 9 0.77 12.53 5.65
CA VAL A 9 -0.15 11.60 4.97
C VAL A 9 -1.24 12.38 4.23
N GLU A 10 -1.84 13.38 4.86
CA GLU A 10 -2.85 14.26 4.26
C GLU A 10 -2.28 15.03 3.06
N SER A 11 -1.06 15.54 3.15
CA SER A 11 -0.35 16.15 2.01
C SER A 11 -0.11 15.14 0.88
N CYS A 12 0.34 13.91 1.19
CA CYS A 12 0.52 12.86 0.19
C CYS A 12 -0.80 12.44 -0.48
N GLY A 13 -1.89 12.31 0.28
CA GLY A 13 -3.23 11.98 -0.25
C GLY A 13 -3.76 13.06 -1.18
N ASN A 14 -3.66 14.33 -0.77
CA ASN A 14 -4.01 15.46 -1.62
C ASN A 14 -3.14 15.54 -2.89
N TYR A 15 -1.84 15.27 -2.78
CA TYR A 15 -0.91 15.32 -3.92
C TYR A 15 -1.18 14.18 -4.92
N LEU A 16 -1.47 12.96 -4.44
CA LEU A 16 -1.90 11.82 -5.26
C LEU A 16 -3.29 12.01 -5.89
N PHE A 17 -4.19 12.75 -5.24
CA PHE A 17 -5.51 13.08 -5.77
C PHE A 17 -5.44 14.17 -6.87
N VAL A 18 -4.61 15.20 -6.66
CA VAL A 18 -4.44 16.31 -7.61
C VAL A 18 -3.72 15.86 -8.89
N ASP A 19 -2.69 15.01 -8.81
CA ASP A 19 -1.98 14.52 -10.02
C ASP A 19 -2.67 13.32 -10.69
N THR A 20 -4.00 13.23 -10.65
CA THR A 20 -4.80 12.22 -11.38
C THR A 20 -4.62 12.26 -12.91
N HIS A 21 -3.87 13.25 -13.42
CA HIS A 21 -3.51 13.44 -14.82
C HIS A 21 -1.98 13.37 -15.11
N GLY A 22 -1.14 13.09 -14.11
CA GLY A 22 0.31 12.97 -14.27
C GLY A 22 0.86 11.69 -13.65
N GLU A 23 1.84 11.08 -14.32
CA GLU A 23 2.52 9.89 -13.79
C GLU A 23 3.61 10.28 -12.77
N ARG A 24 4.13 11.52 -12.86
CA ARG A 24 5.33 11.98 -12.13
C ARG A 24 5.20 12.01 -10.61
N VAL A 25 4.05 12.39 -10.04
CA VAL A 25 3.87 12.35 -8.57
C VAL A 25 3.82 10.91 -8.06
N PHE A 26 3.19 10.03 -8.83
CA PHE A 26 3.11 8.60 -8.51
C PHE A 26 4.47 7.92 -8.67
N ASP A 27 5.23 8.19 -9.73
CA ASP A 27 6.61 7.74 -9.90
C ASP A 27 7.49 8.18 -8.71
N PHE A 28 7.41 9.44 -8.28
CA PHE A 28 8.12 9.93 -7.10
C PHE A 28 7.71 9.20 -5.81
N PHE A 29 6.43 8.85 -5.64
CA PHE A 29 5.95 8.07 -4.50
C PHE A 29 6.59 6.66 -4.45
N LEU A 30 6.77 6.02 -5.61
CA LEU A 30 7.49 4.74 -5.74
C LEU A 30 8.98 4.93 -5.46
N GLU A 31 9.61 5.92 -6.09
CA GLU A 31 11.05 6.22 -6.03
C GLU A 31 11.53 6.52 -4.60
N LYS A 32 10.67 7.14 -3.76
CA LYS A 32 10.96 7.38 -2.34
C LYS A 32 10.48 6.26 -1.39
N ASN A 33 9.94 5.17 -1.95
CA ASN A 33 9.34 4.04 -1.23
C ASN A 33 8.40 4.49 -0.10
N MET A 34 7.49 5.40 -0.42
CA MET A 34 6.59 6.02 0.55
C MET A 34 5.66 5.00 1.24
N LEU A 35 5.37 3.87 0.57
CA LEU A 35 4.65 2.75 1.17
C LEU A 35 5.39 2.11 2.35
N SER A 36 6.73 2.05 2.32
CA SER A 36 7.55 1.65 3.47
C SER A 36 7.46 2.64 4.63
N PHE A 37 7.39 3.95 4.32
CA PHE A 37 7.21 4.99 5.33
C PHE A 37 5.83 4.93 5.99
N PHE A 38 4.76 4.73 5.22
CA PHE A 38 3.41 4.48 5.72
C PHE A 38 3.37 3.25 6.65
N LEU A 39 3.99 2.14 6.25
CA LEU A 39 4.09 0.94 7.10
C LEU A 39 4.85 1.22 8.42
N LYS A 40 5.88 2.06 8.40
CA LYS A 40 6.62 2.49 9.61
C LYS A 40 5.78 3.36 10.54
N ILE A 41 4.84 4.15 10.01
CA ILE A 41 3.86 4.91 10.82
C ILE A 41 2.82 3.94 11.42
N MET A 42 2.25 3.03 10.62
CA MET A 42 1.27 2.02 11.10
C MET A 42 1.81 1.12 12.22
N LYS A 43 3.12 0.80 12.19
CA LYS A 43 3.78 -0.01 13.23
C LYS A 43 4.01 0.73 14.55
N GLN A 44 3.77 2.05 14.61
CA GLN A 44 3.76 2.84 15.84
C GLN A 44 2.34 2.87 16.44
N LYS A 45 2.19 3.31 17.69
CA LYS A 45 0.87 3.62 18.26
C LYS A 45 0.34 4.95 17.68
N CYS A 46 -0.03 4.94 16.40
CA CYS A 46 -0.71 6.04 15.74
C CYS A 46 -2.21 6.08 16.14
N GLY A 47 -2.75 7.27 16.41
CA GLY A 47 -4.18 7.43 16.77
C GLY A 47 -5.12 7.32 15.56
N ARG A 48 -6.41 7.07 15.83
CA ARG A 48 -7.53 6.91 14.85
C ARG A 48 -7.35 7.72 13.57
N TYR A 49 -7.21 9.04 13.69
CA TYR A 49 -7.08 9.95 12.55
C TYR A 49 -5.97 9.56 11.57
N VAL A 50 -4.77 9.21 12.07
CA VAL A 50 -3.62 8.83 11.24
C VAL A 50 -3.87 7.49 10.55
N CYS A 51 -4.55 6.56 11.24
CA CYS A 51 -4.93 5.27 10.67
C CYS A 51 -5.93 5.42 9.51
N ILE A 52 -6.96 6.25 9.69
CA ILE A 52 -7.96 6.56 8.65
C ILE A 52 -7.29 7.24 7.44
N GLN A 53 -6.48 8.28 7.66
CA GLN A 53 -5.79 9.00 6.59
C GLN A 53 -4.84 8.08 5.80
N LEU A 54 -4.17 7.13 6.45
CA LEU A 54 -3.34 6.14 5.78
C LEU A 54 -4.18 5.19 4.90
N LEU A 55 -5.31 4.68 5.39
CA LEU A 55 -6.23 3.85 4.59
C LEU A 55 -6.84 4.62 3.41
N GLN A 56 -7.27 5.88 3.63
CA GLN A 56 -7.76 6.76 2.55
C GLN A 56 -6.69 7.00 1.48
N THR A 57 -5.45 7.31 1.90
CA THR A 57 -4.33 7.54 0.96
C THR A 57 -3.95 6.26 0.21
N LEU A 58 -4.05 5.08 0.85
CA LEU A 58 -3.85 3.80 0.19
C LEU A 58 -4.94 3.51 -0.86
N ASN A 59 -6.21 3.86 -0.59
CA ASN A 59 -7.29 3.69 -1.57
C ASN A 59 -7.05 4.56 -2.81
N ILE A 60 -6.76 5.85 -2.62
CA ILE A 60 -6.43 6.79 -3.71
C ILE A 60 -5.20 6.31 -4.49
N LEU A 61 -4.15 5.87 -3.78
CA LEU A 61 -2.94 5.31 -4.40
C LEU A 61 -3.29 4.13 -5.32
N PHE A 62 -4.00 3.12 -4.80
CA PHE A 62 -4.33 1.93 -5.59
C PHE A 62 -5.30 2.22 -6.72
N GLU A 63 -6.33 3.05 -6.53
CA GLU A 63 -7.24 3.46 -7.61
C GLU A 63 -6.49 4.08 -8.79
N ASN A 64 -5.56 5.00 -8.49
CA ASN A 64 -4.78 5.74 -9.49
C ASN A 64 -3.69 4.93 -10.21
N ILE A 65 -3.36 3.69 -9.80
CA ILE A 65 -2.40 2.85 -10.54
C ILE A 65 -2.98 2.49 -11.92
N ARG A 66 -2.39 3.06 -12.98
CA ARG A 66 -2.70 2.75 -14.39
C ARG A 66 -1.63 1.89 -15.06
N ASN A 67 -0.37 2.01 -14.64
CA ASN A 67 0.77 1.31 -15.21
C ASN A 67 1.01 -0.05 -14.49
N GLU A 68 1.09 -1.14 -15.25
CA GLU A 68 1.29 -2.48 -14.69
C GLU A 68 2.64 -2.64 -14.01
N THR A 69 3.73 -2.09 -14.57
CA THR A 69 5.08 -2.16 -13.99
C THR A 69 5.11 -1.60 -12.56
N SER A 70 4.40 -0.48 -12.36
CA SER A 70 4.25 0.17 -11.06
C SER A 70 3.37 -0.64 -10.09
N LEU A 71 2.35 -1.33 -10.60
CA LEU A 71 1.56 -2.29 -9.82
C LEU A 71 2.45 -3.44 -9.34
N TYR A 72 3.22 -4.06 -10.23
CA TYR A 72 4.18 -5.11 -9.86
C TYR A 72 5.19 -4.63 -8.82
N TYR A 73 5.72 -3.41 -8.93
CA TYR A 73 6.65 -2.84 -7.96
C TYR A 73 6.02 -2.67 -6.56
N LEU A 74 4.80 -2.14 -6.47
CA LEU A 74 4.09 -1.99 -5.18
C LEU A 74 3.78 -3.34 -4.53
N LEU A 75 3.36 -4.32 -5.34
CA LEU A 75 2.94 -5.63 -4.88
C LEU A 75 4.14 -6.54 -4.48
N SER A 76 5.25 -6.51 -5.23
CA SER A 76 6.42 -7.37 -5.01
C SER A 76 7.17 -7.05 -3.71
N ASN A 77 7.23 -5.77 -3.33
CA ASN A 77 7.92 -5.27 -2.13
C ASN A 77 7.34 -5.76 -0.79
N ASN A 78 6.28 -6.58 -0.78
CA ASN A 78 5.67 -7.21 0.40
C ASN A 78 5.09 -6.25 1.46
N HIS A 79 5.13 -4.94 1.23
CA HIS A 79 4.52 -3.93 2.09
C HIS A 79 2.99 -4.04 2.09
N VAL A 80 2.38 -4.41 0.95
CA VAL A 80 0.93 -4.64 0.82
C VAL A 80 0.47 -5.81 1.69
N ASN A 81 1.16 -6.95 1.65
CA ASN A 81 0.95 -8.05 2.60
C ASN A 81 1.04 -7.57 4.06
N SER A 82 2.06 -6.74 4.36
CA SER A 82 2.28 -6.19 5.70
C SER A 82 1.20 -5.21 6.18
N ILE A 83 0.40 -4.64 5.25
CA ILE A 83 -0.79 -3.82 5.53
C ILE A 83 -2.01 -4.74 5.75
N ILE A 84 -2.20 -5.77 4.93
CA ILE A 84 -3.32 -6.73 5.05
C ILE A 84 -3.28 -7.47 6.40
N VAL A 85 -2.09 -7.88 6.87
CA VAL A 85 -1.94 -8.56 8.18
C VAL A 85 -1.85 -7.60 9.37
N HIS A 86 -2.04 -6.29 9.17
CA HIS A 86 -1.98 -5.31 10.24
C HIS A 86 -3.21 -5.41 11.17
N LYS A 87 -2.98 -5.32 12.49
CA LYS A 87 -4.04 -5.39 13.50
C LYS A 87 -4.67 -4.01 13.71
N PHE A 88 -5.50 -3.62 12.75
CA PHE A 88 -6.42 -2.48 12.87
C PHE A 88 -7.41 -2.68 14.03
N ASP A 89 -7.88 -1.59 14.63
CA ASP A 89 -8.94 -1.63 15.62
C ASP A 89 -10.32 -1.59 14.94
N PHE A 90 -10.87 -2.77 14.64
CA PHE A 90 -12.20 -2.90 14.05
C PHE A 90 -13.36 -2.70 15.04
N SER A 91 -13.07 -2.31 16.29
CA SER A 91 -14.09 -1.68 17.18
C SER A 91 -14.53 -0.32 16.63
N ASP A 92 -13.70 0.27 15.75
CA ASP A 92 -13.96 1.52 15.05
C ASP A 92 -14.54 1.22 13.66
N GLU A 93 -15.87 1.39 13.52
CA GLU A 93 -16.59 1.14 12.26
C GLU A 93 -16.05 1.95 11.07
N GLU A 94 -15.48 3.13 11.33
CA GLU A 94 -14.88 3.99 10.29
C GLU A 94 -13.57 3.37 9.76
N VAL A 95 -12.70 2.91 10.66
CA VAL A 95 -11.46 2.19 10.29
C VAL A 95 -11.79 0.90 9.56
N MET A 96 -12.80 0.15 10.02
CA MET A 96 -13.29 -1.05 9.35
C MET A 96 -13.82 -0.74 7.93
N ALA A 97 -14.61 0.32 7.76
CA ALA A 97 -15.14 0.71 6.45
C ALA A 97 -14.03 1.07 5.45
N TYR A 98 -13.05 1.89 5.85
CA TYR A 98 -11.91 2.22 4.97
C TYR A 98 -11.02 1.01 4.68
N TYR A 99 -10.86 0.08 5.61
CA TYR A 99 -10.12 -1.17 5.38
C TYR A 99 -10.85 -2.13 4.42
N ILE A 100 -12.18 -2.25 4.53
CA ILE A 100 -12.99 -3.01 3.57
C ILE A 100 -12.89 -2.37 2.17
N SER A 101 -12.92 -1.03 2.10
CA SER A 101 -12.70 -0.31 0.83
C SER A 101 -11.31 -0.57 0.25
N PHE A 102 -10.27 -0.61 1.10
CA PHE A 102 -8.89 -0.95 0.69
C PHE A 102 -8.80 -2.36 0.09
N LEU A 103 -9.35 -3.37 0.77
CA LEU A 103 -9.35 -4.75 0.26
C LEU A 103 -10.15 -4.87 -1.05
N LYS A 104 -11.25 -4.14 -1.20
CA LYS A 104 -12.04 -4.09 -2.44
C LYS A 104 -11.26 -3.42 -3.59
N THR A 105 -10.66 -2.26 -3.34
CA THR A 105 -9.86 -1.54 -4.33
C THR A 105 -8.63 -2.35 -4.76
N LEU A 106 -7.97 -3.03 -3.81
CA LEU A 106 -6.86 -3.93 -4.09
C LEU A 106 -7.30 -5.15 -4.92
N SER A 107 -8.44 -5.78 -4.59
CA SER A 107 -8.92 -6.97 -5.31
C SER A 107 -9.25 -6.68 -6.78
N LEU A 108 -9.69 -5.45 -7.10
CA LEU A 108 -9.90 -4.99 -8.48
C LEU A 108 -8.61 -4.80 -9.30
N LYS A 109 -7.42 -4.88 -8.66
CA LYS A 109 -6.10 -4.91 -9.34
C LYS A 109 -5.49 -6.32 -9.37
N LEU A 110 -6.16 -7.32 -8.80
CA LEU A 110 -5.70 -8.70 -8.84
C LEU A 110 -6.11 -9.38 -10.16
N ASN A 111 -5.15 -10.06 -10.79
CA ASN A 111 -5.32 -10.85 -12.00
C ASN A 111 -4.41 -12.09 -11.93
N ASN A 112 -4.48 -12.98 -12.93
CA ASN A 112 -3.72 -14.24 -12.94
C ASN A 112 -2.19 -14.06 -12.80
N HIS A 113 -1.65 -12.89 -13.18
CA HIS A 113 -0.23 -12.57 -13.09
C HIS A 113 0.13 -11.85 -11.78
N THR A 114 -0.80 -11.13 -11.14
CA THR A 114 -0.56 -10.44 -9.84
C THR A 114 -1.05 -11.24 -8.63
N ILE A 115 -1.86 -12.29 -8.77
CA ILE A 115 -2.45 -13.03 -7.64
C ILE A 115 -1.41 -13.67 -6.70
N HIS A 116 -0.15 -13.81 -7.12
CA HIS A 116 0.94 -14.25 -6.24
C HIS A 116 1.43 -13.17 -5.23
N PHE A 117 0.76 -12.01 -5.10
CA PHE A 117 0.99 -10.95 -4.06
C PHE A 117 -0.35 -10.73 -3.02
N PHE A 118 -0.11 -12.06 -2.54
CA PHE A 118 -0.86 -12.91 -1.55
C PHE A 118 -0.42 -14.35 -1.31
N TYR A 119 0.16 -15.09 -2.26
CA TYR A 119 0.70 -16.40 -1.92
C TYR A 119 2.00 -16.28 -1.12
N ASN A 120 1.94 -16.69 0.15
CA ASN A 120 3.11 -17.07 0.94
C ASN A 120 3.11 -18.60 0.97
N GLU A 121 3.89 -19.25 0.11
CA GLU A 121 4.10 -20.69 0.24
C GLU A 121 4.82 -20.99 1.57
N PRO A 122 4.38 -21.99 2.35
CA PRO A 122 5.21 -22.54 3.41
C PRO A 122 6.45 -23.13 2.74
N THR A 123 7.65 -22.74 3.19
CA THR A 123 8.92 -23.07 2.52
C THR A 123 9.27 -24.56 2.68
N SER A 124 8.69 -25.39 1.82
CA SER A 124 9.04 -26.78 1.56
C SER A 124 9.02 -26.99 0.04
N ASP A 125 10.20 -27.28 -0.50
CA ASP A 125 10.53 -27.43 -1.92
C ASP A 125 10.49 -26.16 -2.78
N GLN A 126 11.37 -26.13 -3.79
CA GLN A 126 11.81 -24.89 -4.46
C GLN A 126 10.95 -24.56 -5.69
N VAL A 127 9.86 -23.84 -5.47
CA VAL A 127 9.23 -23.03 -6.54
C VAL A 127 9.74 -21.60 -6.41
N PHE A 128 10.52 -21.13 -7.38
CA PHE A 128 10.97 -19.73 -7.39
C PHE A 128 9.76 -18.80 -7.56
N SER A 129 9.48 -17.97 -6.57
CA SER A 129 8.50 -16.90 -6.72
C SER A 129 9.08 -15.82 -7.64
N PRO A 130 8.28 -15.11 -8.44
CA PRO A 130 8.77 -13.94 -9.16
C PRO A 130 9.26 -12.80 -8.24
N ARG A 131 8.98 -12.88 -6.92
CA ARG A 131 9.64 -12.07 -5.89
C ARG A 131 11.15 -12.36 -5.79
N ASP A 132 11.55 -13.61 -5.98
CA ASP A 132 12.94 -14.08 -5.93
C ASP A 132 13.67 -13.85 -7.27
N MET A 133 12.91 -13.58 -8.35
CA MET A 133 13.43 -13.29 -9.69
C MET A 133 13.70 -11.80 -9.96
N LEU A 134 13.30 -10.89 -9.07
CA LEU A 134 13.68 -9.48 -9.12
C LEU A 134 14.97 -9.27 -8.33
N PRO A 135 16.11 -8.97 -8.97
CA PRO A 135 17.27 -8.45 -8.25
C PRO A 135 16.85 -7.14 -7.57
N SER A 136 17.31 -6.91 -6.35
CA SER A 136 17.11 -5.64 -5.66
C SER A 136 17.90 -4.53 -6.37
N LEU A 137 17.28 -3.91 -7.37
CA LEU A 137 17.73 -2.68 -8.01
C LEU A 137 17.64 -1.55 -6.99
N VAL A 138 18.82 -1.19 -6.49
CA VAL A 138 19.11 -0.03 -5.64
C VAL A 138 19.16 1.24 -6.49
#